data_AF-A0A9D1UYS2-F1
#
_entry.id   AF-A0A9D1UYS2-F1
#
_cell.length_a   1.000
_cell.length_b   1.000
_cell.length_c   1.000
_cell.angle_alpha   90.00
_cell.angle_beta   90.00
_cell.angle_gamma   90.00
#
_symmetry.space_group_name_H-M   'P 1'
#
loop_
_entity.id
_entity.type
_entity.pdbx_description
1 polymer ?
#
loop_
_entity_poly.entity_id
_entity_poly.type
_entity_poly.pdbx_seq_one_letter_code
_entity_poly.pdbx_strand_id
1 'polypeptide(L)'
;MNKLLKDADKNKAVSTEKVNILQEKIVQSERVLHSLSQELAYLKKDISDNESRIAELEKRKESLLGMYANLVYETWKKRDKIDKLMFIFSSSDFNQAYNRFRYFQQIQDYSKRQLKLIEQVNDSLNIRNNELNHLVAQKNDLMVTINTKNREL
;
A
#
# COMPACT_ATOMS: atom_id res chain seq x y z
N MET A 1 44.02 41.30 -44.59
CA MET A 1 43.56 41.87 -43.30
C MET A 1 42.04 41.77 -43.12
N ASN A 2 41.19 42.30 -44.01
CA ASN A 2 39.72 42.35 -43.81
C ASN A 2 38.98 41.00 -43.80
N LYS A 3 39.49 39.95 -44.45
CA LYS A 3 38.89 38.60 -44.39
C LYS A 3 39.05 37.95 -43.02
N LEU A 4 40.25 38.00 -42.44
CA LEU A 4 40.57 37.42 -41.13
C LEU A 4 39.73 38.04 -40.00
N LEU A 5 39.48 39.35 -40.04
CA LEU A 5 38.61 40.02 -39.08
C LEU A 5 37.14 39.57 -39.21
N LYS A 6 36.62 39.47 -40.43
CA LYS A 6 35.27 38.93 -40.67
C LYS A 6 35.11 37.48 -40.23
N ASP A 7 36.14 36.65 -40.45
CA ASP A 7 36.14 35.25 -40.05
C ASP A 7 36.24 35.13 -38.51
N ALA A 8 37.02 35.99 -37.85
CA ALA A 8 37.07 36.08 -36.39
C ALA A 8 35.74 36.53 -35.77
N ASP A 9 35.08 37.53 -36.35
CA ASP A 9 33.75 37.99 -35.92
C ASP A 9 32.67 36.91 -36.12
N LYS A 10 32.71 36.19 -37.25
CA LYS A 10 31.83 35.03 -37.49
C LYS A 10 32.06 33.93 -36.46
N ASN A 11 33.31 33.57 -36.19
CA ASN A 11 33.65 32.55 -35.21
C ASN A 11 33.21 32.95 -33.79
N LYS A 12 33.37 34.22 -33.43
CA LYS A 12 32.87 34.77 -32.16
C LYS A 12 31.34 34.66 -32.08
N ALA A 13 30.62 35.07 -33.12
CA ALA A 13 29.16 34.97 -33.17
C ALA A 13 28.67 33.51 -33.05
N VAL A 14 29.30 32.57 -33.76
CA VAL A 14 29.00 31.13 -33.66
C VAL A 14 29.29 30.60 -32.25
N SER A 15 30.37 31.03 -31.60
CA SER A 15 30.65 30.65 -30.21
C SER A 15 29.64 31.21 -29.22
N THR A 16 29.20 32.46 -29.38
CA THR A 16 28.15 33.06 -28.54
C THR A 16 26.81 32.32 -28.71
N GLU A 17 26.45 31.98 -29.95
CA GLU A 17 25.24 31.19 -30.22
C GLU A 17 25.29 29.82 -29.55
N LYS A 18 26.43 29.12 -29.63
CA LYS A 18 26.64 27.84 -28.93
C LYS A 18 26.47 27.98 -27.42
N VAL A 19 27.00 29.04 -26.82
CA VAL A 19 26.85 29.30 -25.38
C VAL A 19 25.38 29.55 -25.01
N ASN A 20 24.64 30.32 -25.81
CA ASN A 20 23.21 30.55 -25.58
C ASN A 20 22.39 29.25 -25.66
N ILE A 21 22.62 28.42 -26.68
CA ILE A 21 21.96 27.12 -26.82
C ILE A 21 22.28 26.20 -25.63
N LEU A 22 23.53 26.20 -25.15
CA LEU A 22 23.91 25.42 -23.97
C LEU A 22 23.19 25.92 -22.71
N GLN A 23 23.11 27.24 -22.52
CA GLN A 23 22.39 27.83 -21.39
C GLN A 23 20.89 27.47 -21.42
N GLU A 24 20.26 27.54 -22.59
CA GLU A 24 18.86 27.12 -22.75
C GLU A 24 18.69 25.63 -22.41
N LYS A 25 19.59 24.75 -22.87
CA LYS A 25 19.57 23.32 -22.52
C LYS A 25 19.71 23.07 -21.02
N ILE A 26 20.56 23.84 -20.33
CA ILE A 26 20.73 23.74 -18.88
C ILE A 26 19.41 24.12 -18.18
N VAL A 27 18.84 25.28 -18.53
CA VAL A 27 17.57 25.74 -17.93
C VAL A 27 16.43 24.74 -18.14
N GLN A 28 16.33 24.15 -19.34
CA GLN A 28 15.31 23.13 -19.60
C GLN A 28 15.56 21.85 -18.78
N SER A 29 16.82 21.44 -18.63
CA SER A 29 17.17 20.26 -17.83
C SER A 29 16.90 20.48 -16.34
N GLU A 30 17.17 21.67 -15.81
CA GLU A 30 16.82 22.05 -14.43
C GLU A 30 15.31 22.00 -14.19
N ARG A 31 14.49 22.47 -15.15
CA ARG A 31 13.02 22.37 -15.06
C ARG A 31 12.54 20.93 -15.03
N VAL A 32 13.10 20.07 -15.87
CA VAL A 32 12.78 18.63 -15.87
C VAL A 32 13.17 18.01 -14.52
N LEU A 33 14.38 18.28 -14.01
CA LEU A 33 14.82 17.78 -12.70
C LEU A 33 13.93 18.26 -11.55
N HIS A 34 13.47 19.51 -11.61
CA HIS A 34 12.53 20.03 -10.63
C HIS A 34 11.21 19.25 -10.64
N SER A 35 10.65 19.01 -11.83
CA SER A 35 9.42 18.23 -12.00
C SER A 35 9.59 16.79 -11.49
N LEU A 36 10.70 16.12 -11.84
CA LEU A 36 10.98 14.76 -11.38
C LEU A 36 11.16 14.70 -9.86
N SER A 37 11.75 15.75 -9.26
CA SER A 37 11.90 15.83 -7.80
C SER A 37 10.56 16.00 -7.09
N GLN A 38 9.62 16.74 -7.68
CA GLN A 38 8.25 16.86 -7.18
C GLN A 38 7.53 15.51 -7.28
N GLU A 39 7.62 14.83 -8.42
CA GLU A 39 7.05 13.49 -8.61
C GLU A 39 7.61 12.48 -7.61
N LEU A 40 8.91 12.52 -7.33
CA LEU A 40 9.55 11.69 -6.31
C LEU A 40 8.99 11.97 -4.90
N ALA A 41 8.71 13.24 -4.59
CA ALA A 41 8.10 13.62 -3.31
C ALA A 41 6.66 13.09 -3.19
N TYR A 42 5.86 13.15 -4.28
CA TYR A 42 4.53 12.55 -4.32
C TYR A 42 4.58 11.04 -4.13
N LEU A 43 5.45 10.32 -4.87
CA LEU A 43 5.60 8.87 -4.70
C LEU A 43 6.01 8.47 -3.28
N LYS A 44 6.91 9.24 -2.64
CA LYS A 44 7.28 8.99 -1.23
C LYS A 44 6.10 9.16 -0.29
N LYS A 45 5.24 10.15 -0.54
CA LYS A 45 4.03 10.37 0.24
C LYS A 45 3.04 9.21 0.05
N ASP A 46 2.78 8.80 -1.19
CA ASP A 46 1.87 7.70 -1.50
C ASP A 46 2.35 6.38 -0.87
N ILE A 47 3.66 6.12 -0.89
CA ILE A 47 4.28 4.99 -0.18
C ILE A 47 3.99 5.05 1.32
N SER A 48 4.23 6.20 1.95
CA SER A 48 4.02 6.38 3.39
C SER A 48 2.55 6.25 3.81
N ASP A 49 1.64 6.78 3.00
CA ASP A 49 0.20 6.67 3.21
C ASP A 49 -0.25 5.20 3.07
N ASN A 50 0.30 4.47 2.09
CA ASN A 50 0.00 3.06 1.87
C ASN A 50 0.56 2.15 2.98
N GLU A 51 1.79 2.39 3.44
CA GLU A 51 2.39 1.70 4.60
C GLU A 51 1.55 1.91 5.87
N SER A 52 1.10 3.14 6.10
CA SER A 52 0.20 3.46 7.22
C SER A 52 -1.11 2.70 7.15
N ARG A 53 -1.68 2.58 5.95
CA ARG A 53 -2.92 1.83 5.71
C ARG A 53 -2.72 0.32 5.90
N ILE A 54 -1.59 -0.23 5.48
CA ILE A 54 -1.21 -1.63 5.72
C ILE A 54 -1.16 -1.89 7.22
N ALA A 55 -0.46 -1.06 7.98
CA ALA A 55 -0.35 -1.20 9.44
C ALA A 55 -1.73 -1.17 10.15
N GLU A 56 -2.64 -0.29 9.70
CA GLU A 56 -4.02 -0.25 10.21
C GLU A 56 -4.78 -1.57 9.91
N LEU A 57 -4.65 -2.09 8.70
CA LEU A 57 -5.29 -3.34 8.29
C LEU A 57 -4.72 -4.55 9.03
N GLU A 58 -3.41 -4.59 9.28
CA GLU A 58 -2.76 -5.63 10.08
C GLU A 58 -3.27 -5.63 11.52
N LYS A 59 -3.33 -4.45 12.16
CA LYS A 59 -3.91 -4.31 13.50
C LYS A 59 -5.38 -4.74 13.55
N ARG A 60 -6.15 -4.40 12.51
CA ARG A 60 -7.55 -4.84 12.39
C ARG A 60 -7.64 -6.35 12.25
N LYS A 61 -6.77 -6.98 11.45
CA LYS A 61 -6.69 -8.44 11.29
C LYS A 61 -6.37 -9.12 12.61
N GLU A 62 -5.38 -8.62 13.35
CA GLU A 62 -5.00 -9.14 14.66
C GLU A 62 -6.18 -9.08 15.65
N SER A 63 -6.89 -7.94 15.68
CA SER A 63 -8.09 -7.78 16.51
C SER A 63 -9.18 -8.80 16.16
N LEU A 64 -9.47 -9.00 14.87
CA LEU A 64 -10.46 -9.99 14.41
C LEU A 64 -10.04 -11.42 14.77
N LEU A 65 -8.75 -11.76 14.60
CA LEU A 65 -8.21 -13.06 14.98
C LEU A 65 -8.31 -13.29 16.49
N GLY A 66 -8.02 -12.27 17.31
CA GLY A 66 -8.18 -12.33 18.75
C GLY A 66 -9.63 -12.55 19.18
N MET A 67 -10.58 -11.83 18.57
CA MET A 67 -12.01 -12.04 18.80
C MET A 67 -12.46 -13.45 18.41
N TYR A 68 -11.98 -13.95 17.27
CA TYR A 68 -12.29 -15.30 16.80
C TYR A 68 -11.69 -16.38 17.71
N ALA A 69 -10.44 -16.22 18.14
CA ALA A 69 -9.79 -17.12 19.08
C ALA A 69 -10.54 -17.20 20.42
N ASN A 70 -10.96 -16.05 20.95
CA ASN A 70 -11.77 -15.99 22.17
C ASN A 70 -13.11 -16.71 22.00
N LEU A 71 -13.81 -16.49 20.87
CA LEU A 71 -15.05 -17.21 20.55
C LEU A 71 -14.85 -18.73 20.53
N VAL A 72 -13.78 -19.20 19.88
CA VAL A 72 -13.45 -20.63 19.81
C VAL A 72 -13.16 -21.18 21.20
N TYR A 73 -12.35 -20.48 21.99
CA TYR A 73 -12.02 -20.86 23.36
C TYR A 73 -13.25 -20.94 24.26
N GLU A 74 -14.10 -19.93 24.27
CA GLU A 74 -15.34 -19.89 25.05
C GLU A 74 -16.33 -20.98 24.63
N THR A 75 -16.39 -21.28 23.32
CA THR A 75 -17.20 -22.39 22.80
C THR A 75 -16.64 -23.74 23.25
N TRP A 76 -15.32 -23.91 23.24
CA TRP A 76 -14.65 -25.13 23.69
C TRP A 76 -14.82 -25.36 25.19
N LYS A 77 -14.60 -24.34 26.03
CA LYS A 77 -14.77 -24.41 27.49
C LYS A 77 -16.18 -24.83 27.91
N LYS A 78 -17.20 -24.41 27.15
CA LYS A 78 -18.60 -24.79 27.38
C LYS A 78 -18.96 -26.19 26.86
N ARG A 79 -18.07 -26.84 26.09
CA ARG A 79 -18.27 -28.18 25.51
C ARG A 79 -18.00 -29.32 26.51
N ASP A 80 -17.31 -29.05 27.61
CA ASP A 80 -16.48 -30.03 28.31
C ASP A 80 -17.22 -31.14 29.09
N LYS A 81 -18.52 -31.36 28.88
CA LYS A 81 -19.23 -32.50 29.51
C LYS A 81 -20.23 -33.25 28.65
N ILE A 82 -20.72 -32.71 27.54
CA ILE A 82 -21.84 -33.31 26.79
C ILE A 82 -21.78 -32.90 25.31
N ASP A 83 -21.93 -33.85 24.37
CA ASP A 83 -22.09 -33.57 22.92
C ASP A 83 -23.13 -32.47 22.68
N LYS A 84 -22.95 -31.59 21.67
CA LYS A 84 -23.87 -30.46 21.40
C LYS A 84 -25.34 -30.88 21.38
N LEU A 85 -25.64 -32.04 20.79
CA LEU A 85 -26.98 -32.62 20.75
C LEU A 85 -27.45 -33.03 22.14
N MET A 86 -26.61 -33.74 22.90
CA MET A 86 -26.92 -34.12 24.27
C MET A 86 -27.04 -32.89 25.20
N PHE A 87 -26.32 -31.78 24.96
CA PHE A 87 -26.49 -30.53 25.71
C PHE A 87 -27.84 -29.88 25.42
N ILE A 88 -28.31 -29.94 24.17
CA ILE A 88 -29.65 -29.46 23.82
C ILE A 88 -30.72 -30.39 24.43
N PHE A 89 -30.54 -31.71 24.32
CA PHE A 89 -31.53 -32.71 24.77
C PHE A 89 -31.57 -32.93 26.29
N SER A 90 -30.52 -32.55 27.02
CA SER A 90 -30.51 -32.51 28.50
C SER A 90 -31.22 -31.27 29.09
N SER A 91 -32.04 -30.59 28.30
CA SER A 91 -32.83 -29.45 28.77
C SER A 91 -34.01 -29.93 29.60
N SER A 92 -34.36 -29.18 30.65
CA SER A 92 -35.50 -29.54 31.51
C SER A 92 -36.87 -29.27 30.87
N ASP A 93 -36.91 -28.42 29.84
CA ASP A 93 -38.10 -28.14 29.04
C ASP A 93 -37.74 -27.77 27.59
N PHE A 94 -38.77 -27.67 26.75
CA PHE A 94 -38.62 -27.33 25.32
C PHE A 94 -38.06 -25.92 25.09
N ASN A 95 -38.45 -24.93 25.91
CA ASN A 95 -37.97 -23.55 25.77
C ASN A 95 -36.46 -23.47 26.03
N GLN A 96 -35.96 -24.20 27.03
CA GLN A 96 -34.53 -24.31 27.30
C GLN A 96 -33.78 -24.99 26.16
N ALA A 97 -34.32 -26.07 25.59
CA ALA A 97 -33.72 -26.74 24.43
C ALA A 97 -33.66 -25.80 23.22
N TYR A 98 -34.74 -25.08 22.95
CA TYR A 98 -34.80 -24.08 21.88
C TYR A 98 -33.77 -22.97 22.07
N ASN A 99 -33.66 -22.39 23.27
CA ASN A 99 -32.67 -21.35 23.56
C ASN A 99 -31.22 -21.84 23.38
N ARG A 100 -30.90 -23.06 23.84
CA ARG A 100 -29.58 -23.69 23.63
C ARG A 100 -29.29 -23.94 22.14
N PHE A 101 -30.27 -24.36 21.37
CA PHE A 101 -30.16 -24.51 19.91
C PHE A 101 -29.88 -23.16 19.22
N ARG A 102 -30.67 -22.12 19.55
CA ARG A 102 -30.49 -20.77 19.01
C ARG A 102 -29.12 -20.18 19.34
N TYR A 103 -28.62 -20.41 20.55
CA TYR A 103 -27.27 -20.02 20.95
C TYR A 103 -26.20 -20.59 20.02
N PHE A 104 -26.24 -21.89 19.73
CA PHE A 104 -25.26 -22.49 18.81
C PHE A 104 -25.41 -22.02 17.37
N GLN A 105 -26.63 -21.78 16.89
CA GLN A 105 -26.84 -21.16 15.58
C GLN A 105 -26.20 -19.77 15.50
N GLN A 106 -26.40 -18.94 16.54
CA GLN A 106 -25.82 -17.61 16.59
C GLN A 106 -24.29 -17.64 16.60
N ILE A 107 -23.68 -18.58 17.34
CA ILE A 107 -22.23 -18.80 17.31
C ILE A 107 -21.78 -19.16 15.91
N GLN A 108 -22.43 -20.13 15.26
CA GLN A 108 -22.04 -20.57 13.92
C GLN A 108 -22.10 -19.43 12.90
N ASP A 109 -23.17 -18.64 12.93
CA ASP A 109 -23.34 -17.48 12.05
C ASP A 109 -22.31 -16.39 12.34
N TYR A 110 -22.02 -16.15 13.62
CA TYR A 110 -20.99 -15.19 14.03
C TYR A 110 -19.59 -15.64 13.60
N SER A 111 -19.24 -16.92 13.77
CA SER A 111 -17.97 -17.50 13.29
C SER A 111 -17.82 -17.33 11.78
N LYS A 112 -18.86 -17.64 10.99
CA LYS A 112 -18.85 -17.46 9.53
C LYS A 112 -18.61 -16.00 9.14
N ARG A 113 -19.29 -15.06 9.81
CA ARG A 113 -19.09 -13.62 9.57
C ARG A 113 -17.68 -13.17 9.91
N GLN A 114 -17.12 -13.63 11.04
CA GLN A 114 -15.74 -13.30 11.44
C GLN A 114 -14.72 -13.81 10.41
N LEU A 115 -14.86 -15.06 9.94
CA LEU A 115 -13.98 -15.60 8.90
C LEU A 115 -14.05 -14.80 7.60
N LYS A 116 -15.27 -14.43 7.17
CA LYS A 116 -15.46 -13.57 5.99
C LYS A 116 -14.81 -12.19 6.15
N LEU A 117 -14.89 -11.59 7.34
CA LEU A 117 -14.24 -10.31 7.63
C LEU A 117 -12.71 -10.43 7.58
N ILE A 118 -12.16 -11.52 8.14
CA ILE A 118 -10.71 -11.79 8.10
C ILE A 118 -10.24 -11.98 6.64
N GLU A 119 -11.00 -12.73 5.84
CA GLU A 119 -10.74 -12.92 4.41
C GLU A 119 -10.72 -11.57 3.67
N GLN A 120 -11.74 -10.72 3.86
CA GLN A 120 -11.79 -9.39 3.25
C GLN A 120 -10.61 -8.49 3.65
N VAL A 121 -10.16 -8.56 4.91
CA VAL A 121 -8.98 -7.82 5.37
C VAL A 121 -7.70 -8.37 4.73
N ASN A 122 -7.58 -9.69 4.58
CA ASN A 122 -6.45 -10.30 3.86
C ASN A 122 -6.41 -9.89 2.39
N ASP A 123 -7.55 -9.89 1.71
CA ASP A 123 -7.63 -9.45 0.32
C ASP A 123 -7.20 -7.98 0.18
N SER A 124 -7.68 -7.14 1.11
CA SER A 124 -7.30 -5.72 1.15
C SER A 124 -5.79 -5.54 1.39
N LEU A 125 -5.20 -6.32 2.30
CA LEU A 125 -3.76 -6.33 2.55
C LEU A 125 -2.97 -6.75 1.31
N ASN A 126 -3.40 -7.81 0.62
CA ASN A 126 -2.74 -8.28 -0.59
C ASN A 126 -2.74 -7.20 -1.69
N ILE A 127 -3.88 -6.53 -1.90
CA ILE A 127 -3.99 -5.43 -2.86
C ILE A 127 -3.03 -4.30 -2.49
N ARG A 128 -3.03 -3.86 -1.22
CA ARG A 128 -2.18 -2.76 -0.76
C ARG A 128 -0.69 -3.09 -0.80
N ASN A 129 -0.30 -4.32 -0.48
CA ASN A 129 1.09 -4.76 -0.60
C ASN A 129 1.56 -4.80 -2.06
N ASN A 130 0.70 -5.24 -2.99
CA ASN A 130 1.03 -5.20 -4.42
C ASN A 130 1.19 -3.76 -4.92
N GLU A 131 0.29 -2.86 -4.52
CA GLU A 131 0.41 -1.44 -4.82
C GLU A 131 1.68 -0.81 -4.23
N LEU A 132 2.05 -1.16 -2.99
CA LEU A 132 3.30 -0.73 -2.36
C LEU A 132 4.51 -1.12 -3.22
N ASN A 133 4.55 -2.38 -3.67
CA ASN A 133 5.62 -2.88 -4.51
C ASN A 133 5.72 -2.11 -5.83
N HIS A 134 4.58 -1.79 -6.45
CA HIS A 134 4.55 -0.97 -7.66
C HIS A 134 5.06 0.45 -7.41
N LEU A 135 4.60 1.12 -6.35
CA LEU A 135 5.06 2.46 -5.99
C LEU A 135 6.56 2.51 -5.68
N VAL A 136 7.07 1.52 -4.95
CA VAL A 136 8.50 1.40 -4.64
C VAL A 136 9.32 1.18 -5.92
N ALA A 137 8.83 0.35 -6.85
CA ALA A 137 9.49 0.16 -8.14
C ALA A 137 9.54 1.45 -8.96
N GLN A 138 8.42 2.18 -9.07
CA GLN A 138 8.35 3.47 -9.74
C GLN A 138 9.30 4.51 -9.10
N LYS A 139 9.32 4.59 -7.78
CA LYS A 139 10.25 5.47 -7.04
C LYS A 139 11.70 5.18 -7.38
N ASN A 140 12.06 3.90 -7.44
CA ASN A 140 13.43 3.49 -7.73
C ASN A 140 13.83 3.79 -9.19
N ASP A 141 12.93 3.55 -10.14
CA ASP A 141 13.14 3.89 -11.55
C ASP A 141 13.34 5.40 -11.73
N LEU A 142 12.44 6.21 -11.15
CA LEU A 142 12.53 7.67 -11.17
C LEU A 142 13.85 8.18 -10.55
N MET A 143 14.32 7.55 -9.47
CA MET A 143 15.59 7.89 -8.85
C MET A 143 16.78 7.59 -9.76
N VAL A 144 16.74 6.51 -10.55
CA VAL A 144 17.74 6.22 -11.59
C VAL A 144 17.69 7.25 -12.70
N THR A 145 16.50 7.66 -13.14
CA THR A 145 16.32 8.71 -14.16
C THR A 145 16.91 10.03 -13.70
N ILE A 146 16.61 10.47 -12.48
CA ILE A 146 17.15 11.71 -11.88
C ILE A 146 18.69 11.65 -11.82
N ASN A 147 19.24 10.53 -11.35
CA ASN A 147 20.70 10.35 -11.25
C ASN A 147 21.38 10.37 -12.61
N THR A 148 20.78 9.75 -13.63
CA THR A 148 21.29 9.80 -15.00
C THR A 148 21.26 11.22 -15.53
N LYS A 149 20.15 11.94 -15.34
CA LYS A 149 20.01 13.32 -15.82
C LYS A 149 20.97 14.29 -15.14
N ASN A 150 21.24 14.11 -13.85
CA ASN A 150 22.25 14.87 -13.12
C ASN A 150 23.69 14.63 -13.62
N ARG A 151 23.98 13.48 -14.25
CA ARG A 151 25.31 13.20 -14.85
C ARG A 151 25.47 13.78 -16.25
N GLU A 152 24.36 14.03 -16.95
CA GLU A 152 24.34 14.61 -18.29
C GLU A 152 24.46 16.14 -18.30
N LEU A 153 24.20 16.77 -17.15
CA LEU A 153 24.39 18.20 -16.89
C LEU A 153 25.83 18.50 -16.49
#